data_AF-A0A559MK97-F1
#
_entry.id   AF-A0A559MK97-F1
#
_cell.length_a   1.000
_cell.length_b   1.000
_cell.length_c   1.000
_cell.angle_alpha   90.00
_cell.angle_beta   90.00
_cell.angle_gamma   90.00
#
_symmetry.space_group_name_H-M   'P 1'
#
loop_
_entity.id
_entity.type
_entity.pdbx_description
1 polymer ?
#
loop_
_entity_poly.entity_id
_entity_poly.type
_entity_poly.pdbx_seq_one_letter_code
_entity_poly.pdbx_strand_id
1 'polypeptide(L)'
;MGRSVILSIIVACNLIVRKYLEHQADTEFGRRHHCQPPPELPKRWPLGIDRIKELWDSNNDGRLLAFLCSVAKHYEPRNNLSQYLLFGPRAFHVLHPTNVESVLSTNFADYGFGVRRDILAPLLGNGIFTQDGPAWKHSRELLRKQVIQAKYQNLDHFREHVDNLIAHLPLDGFIDLQPLFFNLTLDTTTALLFGRSVYSLRADIDQDNENKVFAESFNTALEGLAKRFRIAPWHFLYSPRSFRQACFNVHRFVEQYIQKRNLKDQTEGFGEDTYGFIHQVAEESENTKELRDQLLNVLLAGRDTTACCLSWTL
;
A
#
# COMPACT_ATOMS: atom_id res chain seq x y z
N MET A 1 -16.37 31.48 -13.00
CA MET A 1 -16.32 30.15 -13.64
C MET A 1 -15.21 30.01 -14.71
N GLY A 2 -14.97 31.00 -15.58
CA GLY A 2 -14.00 30.88 -16.69
C GLY A 2 -12.51 30.73 -16.32
N ARG A 3 -12.01 31.39 -15.25
CA ARG A 3 -10.58 31.33 -14.87
C ARG A 3 -10.12 29.94 -14.41
N SER A 4 -10.93 29.23 -13.62
CA SER A 4 -10.59 27.86 -13.17
C SER A 4 -10.60 26.87 -14.32
N VAL A 5 -11.53 27.01 -15.28
CA VAL A 5 -11.58 26.13 -16.47
C VAL A 5 -10.35 26.34 -17.35
N ILE A 6 -9.95 27.59 -17.60
CA ILE A 6 -8.75 27.91 -18.37
C ILE A 6 -7.49 27.36 -17.68
N LEU A 7 -7.38 27.52 -16.35
CA LEU A 7 -6.25 26.98 -15.59
C LEU A 7 -6.20 25.44 -15.66
N SER A 8 -7.34 24.77 -15.53
CA SER A 8 -7.44 23.31 -15.67
C SER A 8 -7.04 22.83 -17.07
N ILE A 9 -7.43 23.56 -18.12
CA ILE A 9 -7.04 23.24 -19.50
C ILE A 9 -5.53 23.42 -19.69
N ILE A 10 -4.95 24.52 -19.21
CA ILE A 10 -3.51 24.77 -19.31
C ILE A 10 -2.71 23.67 -18.59
N VAL A 11 -3.13 23.28 -17.38
CA VAL A 11 -2.49 22.20 -16.63
C VAL A 11 -2.61 20.87 -17.39
N ALA A 12 -3.80 20.55 -17.92
CA ALA A 12 -4.00 19.33 -18.69
C ALA A 12 -3.14 19.30 -19.97
N CYS A 13 -3.09 20.40 -20.73
CA CYS A 13 -2.25 20.52 -21.91
C CYS A 13 -0.76 20.39 -21.56
N ASN A 14 -0.30 21.01 -20.48
CA ASN A 14 1.09 20.91 -20.04
C ASN A 14 1.46 19.47 -19.67
N LEU A 15 0.59 18.77 -18.92
CA LEU A 15 0.78 17.37 -18.57
C LEU A 15 0.84 16.46 -19.81
N ILE A 16 -0.04 16.69 -20.79
CA ILE A 16 -0.06 15.93 -22.04
C ILE A 16 1.24 16.15 -22.83
N VAL A 17 1.67 17.41 -22.99
CA VAL A 17 2.91 17.75 -23.71
C VAL A 17 4.12 17.13 -23.02
N ARG A 18 4.22 17.23 -21.69
CA ARG A 18 5.32 16.62 -20.93
C ARG A 18 5.37 15.11 -21.11
N LYS A 19 4.22 14.43 -21.04
CA LYS A 19 4.14 12.97 -21.24
C LYS A 19 4.49 12.56 -22.67
N TYR A 20 4.13 13.37 -23.65
CA TYR A 20 4.53 13.15 -25.03
C TYR A 20 6.05 13.29 -25.23
N LEU A 21 6.66 14.32 -24.63
CA LEU A 21 8.12 14.50 -24.68
C LEU A 21 8.88 13.37 -23.97
N GLU A 22 8.42 12.95 -22.78
CA GLU A 22 8.96 11.78 -22.07
C GLU A 22 8.89 10.52 -22.95
N HIS A 23 7.75 10.28 -23.60
CA HIS A 23 7.59 9.14 -24.52
C HIS A 23 8.55 9.18 -25.72
N GLN A 24 8.77 10.36 -26.30
CA GLN A 24 9.73 10.51 -27.40
C GLN A 24 11.16 10.24 -26.92
N ALA A 25 11.55 10.77 -25.76
CA ALA A 25 12.87 10.54 -25.18
C ALA A 25 13.12 9.05 -24.90
N ASP A 26 12.16 8.35 -24.29
CA ASP A 26 12.28 6.91 -23.99
C ASP A 26 12.39 6.07 -25.28
N THR A 27 11.65 6.45 -26.32
CA THR A 27 11.69 5.76 -27.62
C THR A 27 13.03 5.95 -28.31
N GLU A 28 13.57 7.16 -28.26
CA GLU A 28 14.88 7.49 -28.82
C GLU A 28 16.01 6.78 -28.05
N PHE A 29 15.92 6.75 -26.72
CA PHE A 29 16.85 5.99 -25.88
C PHE A 29 16.86 4.50 -26.26
N GLY A 30 15.68 3.87 -26.37
CA GLY A 30 15.57 2.49 -26.82
C GLY A 30 16.18 2.25 -28.20
N ARG A 31 15.95 3.17 -29.16
CA ARG A 31 16.56 3.09 -30.50
C ARG A 31 18.08 3.16 -30.48
N ARG A 32 18.66 4.03 -29.65
CA ARG A 32 20.13 4.15 -29.49
C ARG A 32 20.75 2.88 -28.93
N HIS A 33 20.01 2.14 -28.11
CA HIS A 33 20.43 0.85 -27.56
C HIS A 33 20.00 -0.35 -28.41
N HIS A 34 19.56 -0.14 -29.65
CA HIS A 34 19.08 -1.17 -30.56
C HIS A 34 17.93 -2.04 -29.98
N CYS A 35 17.16 -1.48 -29.04
CA CYS A 35 16.01 -2.14 -28.45
C CYS A 35 14.77 -2.01 -29.34
N GLN A 36 13.93 -3.04 -29.34
CA GLN A 36 12.61 -3.00 -29.95
C GLN A 36 11.54 -2.76 -28.87
N PRO A 37 10.47 -2.01 -29.18
CA PRO A 37 9.35 -1.88 -28.25
C PRO A 37 8.68 -3.26 -28.05
N PRO A 38 8.24 -3.60 -26.83
CA PRO A 38 7.49 -4.83 -26.62
C PRO A 38 6.14 -4.78 -27.34
N PRO A 39 5.51 -5.93 -27.60
CA PRO A 39 4.16 -6.01 -28.16
C PRO A 39 3.17 -5.14 -27.38
N GLU A 40 2.37 -4.35 -28.09
CA GLU A 40 1.32 -3.55 -27.48
C GLU A 40 0.03 -4.37 -27.30
N LEU A 41 -0.62 -4.19 -26.15
CA LEU A 41 -1.90 -4.82 -25.87
C LEU A 41 -3.00 -4.33 -26.83
N PRO A 42 -3.85 -5.23 -27.36
CA PRO A 42 -4.99 -4.82 -28.16
C PRO A 42 -5.90 -3.90 -27.34
N LYS A 43 -6.19 -2.72 -27.90
CA LYS A 43 -7.11 -1.74 -27.35
C LYS A 43 -8.24 -1.49 -28.34
N ARG A 44 -9.47 -1.45 -27.83
CA ARG A 44 -10.67 -1.13 -28.63
C ARG A 44 -10.85 0.37 -28.73
N TRP A 45 -10.52 1.09 -27.67
CA TRP A 45 -10.72 2.53 -27.56
C TRP A 45 -9.38 3.27 -27.58
N PRO A 46 -9.35 4.53 -28.05
CA PRO A 46 -8.13 5.32 -28.02
C PRO A 46 -7.59 5.42 -26.59
N LEU A 47 -6.26 5.41 -26.46
CA LEU A 47 -5.55 5.58 -25.18
C LEU A 47 -5.86 4.49 -24.13
N GLY A 48 -6.36 3.33 -24.56
CA GLY A 48 -6.55 2.16 -23.68
C GLY A 48 -7.63 2.33 -22.61
N ILE A 49 -8.55 3.30 -22.78
CA ILE A 49 -9.60 3.61 -21.80
C ILE A 49 -10.53 2.42 -21.56
N ASP A 50 -10.77 1.61 -22.59
CA ASP A 50 -11.50 0.35 -22.50
C ASP A 50 -10.92 -0.58 -21.43
N ARG A 51 -9.60 -0.67 -21.33
CA ARG A 51 -8.92 -1.51 -20.33
C ARG A 51 -9.08 -0.99 -18.91
N ILE A 52 -9.07 0.33 -18.70
CA ILE A 52 -9.36 0.92 -17.39
C ILE A 52 -10.79 0.58 -16.96
N LYS A 53 -11.74 0.72 -17.89
CA LYS A 53 -13.13 0.37 -17.65
C LYS A 53 -13.29 -1.11 -17.31
N GLU A 54 -12.71 -2.01 -18.12
CA GLU A 54 -12.75 -3.45 -17.86
C GLU A 54 -12.13 -3.82 -16.51
N LEU A 55 -11.03 -3.16 -16.11
CA LEU A 55 -10.40 -3.33 -14.80
C LEU A 55 -11.35 -2.92 -13.66
N TRP A 56 -12.04 -1.79 -13.81
CA TRP A 56 -12.99 -1.28 -12.82
C TRP A 56 -14.23 -2.17 -12.72
N ASP A 57 -14.83 -2.54 -13.85
CA ASP A 57 -16.02 -3.39 -13.90
C ASP A 57 -15.68 -4.78 -13.32
N SER A 58 -14.56 -5.39 -13.72
CA SER A 58 -14.12 -6.69 -13.20
C SER A 58 -13.83 -6.66 -11.70
N ASN A 59 -13.35 -5.55 -11.17
CA ASN A 59 -13.16 -5.38 -9.74
C ASN A 59 -14.50 -5.31 -8.99
N ASN A 60 -15.47 -4.55 -9.51
CA ASN A 60 -16.80 -4.45 -8.91
C ASN A 60 -17.54 -5.79 -8.93
N ASP A 61 -17.31 -6.60 -9.97
CA ASP A 61 -17.86 -7.94 -10.11
C ASP A 61 -17.13 -9.01 -9.27
N GLY A 62 -16.06 -8.65 -8.54
CA GLY A 62 -15.24 -9.62 -7.79
C GLY A 62 -14.39 -10.56 -8.67
N ARG A 63 -14.18 -10.23 -9.95
CA ARG A 63 -13.48 -11.06 -10.95
C ARG A 63 -12.14 -10.47 -11.38
N LEU A 64 -11.55 -9.58 -10.58
CA LEU A 64 -10.32 -8.86 -10.94
C LEU A 64 -9.15 -9.81 -11.25
N LEU A 65 -8.93 -10.84 -10.43
CA LEU A 65 -7.86 -11.82 -10.67
C LEU A 65 -8.09 -12.58 -11.99
N ALA A 66 -9.31 -13.06 -12.22
CA ALA A 66 -9.67 -13.75 -13.45
C ALA A 66 -9.45 -12.85 -14.68
N PHE A 67 -9.79 -11.56 -14.59
CA PHE A 67 -9.49 -10.57 -15.62
C PHE A 67 -7.98 -10.47 -15.87
N LEU A 68 -7.17 -10.24 -14.84
CA LEU A 68 -5.70 -10.13 -14.95
C LEU A 68 -5.05 -11.40 -15.52
N CYS A 69 -5.53 -12.58 -15.14
CA CYS A 69 -5.08 -13.85 -15.72
C CYS A 69 -5.50 -14.00 -17.18
N SER A 70 -6.73 -13.60 -17.54
CA SER A 70 -7.19 -13.65 -18.94
C SER A 70 -6.36 -12.73 -19.84
N VAL A 71 -5.99 -11.57 -19.29
CA VAL A 71 -5.06 -10.59 -19.82
C VAL A 71 -3.71 -11.29 -20.04
N ALA A 72 -3.08 -11.85 -19.00
CA ALA A 72 -1.79 -12.56 -19.11
C ALA A 72 -1.75 -13.67 -20.20
N LYS A 73 -2.81 -14.49 -20.32
CA LYS A 73 -2.91 -15.57 -21.33
C LYS A 73 -2.79 -15.07 -22.77
N HIS A 74 -3.23 -13.84 -23.06
CA HIS A 74 -3.10 -13.25 -24.39
C HIS A 74 -1.67 -12.80 -24.71
N TYR A 75 -0.80 -12.66 -23.70
CA TYR A 75 0.51 -12.00 -23.82
C TYR A 75 1.67 -12.99 -23.72
N GLU A 76 1.54 -14.06 -22.94
CA GLU A 76 2.57 -15.11 -22.82
C GLU A 76 3.10 -15.60 -24.19
N PRO A 77 2.26 -15.86 -25.21
CA PRO A 77 2.76 -16.34 -26.50
C PRO A 77 3.47 -15.27 -27.34
N ARG A 78 3.32 -13.98 -27.01
CA ARG A 78 3.74 -12.85 -27.86
C ARG A 78 5.05 -12.20 -27.46
N ASN A 79 5.72 -12.73 -26.43
CA ASN A 79 6.85 -12.19 -25.68
C ASN A 79 6.39 -11.90 -24.25
N ASN A 80 7.06 -12.48 -23.25
CA ASN A 80 6.74 -12.38 -21.81
C ASN A 80 6.96 -10.97 -21.21
N LEU A 81 7.02 -9.97 -22.09
CA LEU A 81 7.02 -8.54 -21.82
C LEU A 81 5.99 -7.91 -22.76
N SER A 82 4.94 -7.30 -22.23
CA SER A 82 3.97 -6.54 -23.02
C SER A 82 3.87 -5.12 -22.52
N GLN A 83 3.58 -4.17 -23.41
CA GLN A 83 3.25 -2.80 -23.02
C GLN A 83 1.79 -2.51 -23.27
N TYR A 84 1.25 -1.59 -22.49
CA TYR A 84 -0.02 -0.96 -22.79
C TYR A 84 0.07 0.54 -22.57
N LEU A 85 -0.53 1.26 -23.52
CA LEU A 85 -0.71 2.69 -23.42
C LEU A 85 -2.07 2.95 -22.78
N LEU A 86 -2.07 3.11 -21.46
CA LEU A 86 -3.13 3.90 -20.84
C LEU A 86 -2.91 5.36 -21.20
N PHE A 87 -3.95 6.18 -21.10
CA PHE A 87 -3.81 7.63 -20.94
C PHE A 87 -2.64 7.86 -19.95
N GLY A 88 -1.44 8.27 -20.37
CA GLY A 88 -0.23 8.27 -19.50
C GLY A 88 1.02 7.54 -20.04
N PRO A 89 2.02 7.23 -19.17
CA PRO A 89 3.27 6.58 -19.56
C PRO A 89 3.06 5.12 -19.98
N ARG A 90 4.05 4.57 -20.71
CA ARG A 90 4.07 3.13 -21.05
C ARG A 90 4.07 2.31 -19.76
N ALA A 91 3.07 1.46 -19.61
CA ALA A 91 3.05 0.46 -18.56
C ALA A 91 3.48 -0.88 -19.14
N PHE A 92 4.31 -1.61 -18.41
CA PHE A 92 4.86 -2.89 -18.86
C PHE A 92 4.36 -4.01 -17.93
N HIS A 93 3.91 -5.12 -18.51
CA HIS A 93 3.74 -6.38 -17.80
C HIS A 93 4.96 -7.23 -18.04
N VAL A 94 5.67 -7.57 -16.95
CA VAL A 94 6.89 -8.38 -16.97
C VAL A 94 6.55 -9.74 -16.36
N LEU A 95 6.57 -10.79 -17.18
CA LEU A 95 6.18 -12.15 -16.78
C LEU A 95 7.36 -13.13 -16.82
N HIS A 96 8.38 -12.87 -17.65
CA HIS A 96 9.52 -13.78 -17.77
C HIS A 96 10.37 -13.76 -16.50
N PRO A 97 10.70 -14.91 -15.88
CA PRO A 97 11.52 -14.96 -14.66
C PRO A 97 12.83 -14.16 -14.77
N THR A 98 13.58 -14.30 -15.87
CA THR A 98 14.81 -13.53 -16.12
C THR A 98 14.60 -12.02 -16.18
N ASN A 99 13.47 -11.55 -16.72
CA ASN A 99 13.16 -10.12 -16.76
C ASN A 99 12.73 -9.62 -15.38
N VAL A 100 11.97 -10.44 -14.63
CA VAL A 100 11.61 -10.16 -13.24
C VAL A 100 12.87 -10.09 -12.37
N GLU A 101 13.83 -11.00 -12.56
CA GLU A 101 15.13 -10.99 -11.90
C GLU A 101 15.93 -9.73 -12.24
N SER A 102 15.96 -9.31 -13.51
CA SER A 102 16.61 -8.07 -13.91
C SER A 102 16.03 -6.85 -13.17
N VAL A 103 14.70 -6.76 -13.04
CA VAL A 103 14.02 -5.66 -12.34
C VAL A 103 14.24 -5.70 -10.83
N LEU A 104 14.16 -6.88 -10.22
CA LEU A 104 14.13 -7.03 -8.76
C LEU A 104 15.49 -7.34 -8.12
N SER A 105 16.50 -7.70 -8.92
CA SER A 105 17.80 -8.18 -8.44
C SER A 105 18.96 -7.62 -9.27
N THR A 106 19.16 -8.10 -10.50
CA THR A 106 20.41 -7.86 -11.27
C THR A 106 20.65 -6.38 -11.54
N ASN A 107 19.61 -5.65 -11.94
CA ASN A 107 19.67 -4.24 -12.31
C ASN A 107 18.81 -3.38 -11.38
N PHE A 108 18.67 -3.79 -10.11
CA PHE A 108 17.76 -3.15 -9.15
C PHE A 108 17.93 -1.62 -9.06
N ALA A 109 19.17 -1.12 -9.18
CA ALA A 109 19.48 0.31 -9.11
C ALA A 109 18.93 1.13 -10.30
N ASP A 110 18.62 0.49 -11.42
CA ASP A 110 18.07 1.14 -12.62
C ASP A 110 16.55 1.34 -12.53
N TYR A 111 15.89 0.69 -11.57
CA TYR A 111 14.44 0.74 -11.37
C TYR A 111 14.08 1.46 -10.08
N GLY A 112 12.95 2.17 -10.10
CA GLY A 112 12.39 2.83 -8.93
C GLY A 112 10.88 2.70 -8.89
N PHE A 113 10.28 3.20 -7.80
CA PHE A 113 8.85 3.08 -7.55
C PHE A 113 7.97 4.03 -8.39
N GLY A 114 8.56 5.03 -9.04
CA GLY A 114 7.84 5.96 -9.91
C GLY A 114 6.68 6.65 -9.19
N VAL A 115 5.49 6.62 -9.78
CA VAL A 115 4.28 7.27 -9.24
C VAL A 115 3.75 6.65 -7.94
N ARG A 116 4.28 5.50 -7.50
CA ARG A 116 3.84 4.82 -6.27
C ARG A 116 3.97 5.74 -5.05
N ARG A 117 5.04 6.54 -4.97
CA ARG A 117 5.22 7.52 -3.89
C ARG A 117 4.04 8.48 -3.83
N ASP A 118 3.67 9.10 -4.95
CA ASP A 118 2.57 10.08 -5.02
C ASP A 118 1.19 9.45 -4.74
N ILE A 119 1.07 8.15 -4.98
CA ILE A 119 -0.13 7.39 -4.68
C ILE A 119 -0.24 7.14 -3.18
N LEU A 120 0.82 6.59 -2.57
CA LEU A 120 0.84 6.09 -1.19
C LEU A 120 1.13 7.14 -0.12
N ALA A 121 1.92 8.17 -0.44
CA ALA A 121 2.34 9.21 0.50
C ALA A 121 1.22 9.91 1.28
N PRO A 122 -0.01 10.12 0.74
CA PRO A 122 -1.10 10.71 1.52
C PRO A 122 -1.44 9.95 2.80
N LEU A 123 -1.28 8.62 2.82
CA LEU A 123 -1.47 7.80 4.02
C LEU A 123 -0.14 7.41 4.66
N LEU A 124 0.82 6.91 3.88
CA LEU A 124 2.03 6.28 4.41
C LEU A 124 3.22 7.23 4.61
N GLY A 125 3.13 8.44 4.06
CA GLY A 125 4.26 9.37 4.06
C GLY A 125 5.53 8.78 3.45
N ASN A 126 6.68 9.05 4.07
CA ASN A 126 7.98 8.52 3.66
C ASN A 126 8.31 7.21 4.39
N GLY A 127 8.53 6.13 3.64
CA GLY A 127 8.98 4.86 4.22
C GLY A 127 9.29 3.82 3.14
N ILE A 128 9.37 2.54 3.56
CA ILE A 128 9.78 1.42 2.70
C ILE A 128 8.96 1.27 1.41
N PHE A 129 7.70 1.71 1.40
CA PHE A 129 6.84 1.61 0.21
C PHE A 129 6.87 2.85 -0.70
N THR A 130 7.50 3.95 -0.27
CA THR A 130 7.41 5.25 -0.95
C THR A 130 8.76 5.91 -1.24
N GLN A 131 9.86 5.33 -0.76
CA GLN A 131 11.22 5.80 -1.00
C GLN A 131 11.98 4.84 -1.92
N ASP A 132 12.99 5.37 -2.63
CA ASP A 132 13.91 4.62 -3.48
C ASP A 132 15.37 4.80 -2.97
N GLY A 133 16.30 3.97 -3.46
CA GLY A 133 17.73 4.15 -3.26
C GLY A 133 18.18 4.09 -1.78
N PRO A 134 19.12 4.96 -1.33
CA PRO A 134 19.64 4.92 0.03
C PRO A 134 18.57 5.06 1.13
N ALA A 135 17.55 5.90 0.91
CA ALA A 135 16.47 6.11 1.88
C ALA A 135 15.60 4.86 2.05
N TRP A 136 15.32 4.15 0.95
CA TRP A 136 14.67 2.85 1.01
C TRP A 136 15.50 1.82 1.77
N LYS A 137 16.81 1.76 1.48
CA LYS A 137 17.72 0.83 2.14
C LYS A 137 17.74 1.06 3.65
N HIS A 138 17.81 2.32 4.08
CA HIS A 138 17.73 2.68 5.49
C HIS A 138 16.42 2.19 6.14
N SER A 139 15.26 2.54 5.56
CA SER A 139 13.95 2.06 6.05
C SER A 139 13.88 0.52 6.11
N ARG A 140 14.44 -0.18 5.12
CA ARG A 140 14.47 -1.65 5.08
C ARG A 140 15.36 -2.24 6.16
N GLU A 141 16.54 -1.66 6.40
CA GLU A 141 17.46 -2.12 7.44
C GLU A 141 16.86 -1.94 8.83
N LEU A 142 16.20 -0.81 9.07
CA LEU A 142 15.45 -0.56 10.30
C LEU A 142 14.41 -1.66 10.54
N LEU A 143 13.55 -1.96 9.56
CA LEU A 143 12.54 -3.02 9.69
C LEU A 143 13.13 -4.43 9.81
N ARG A 144 14.23 -4.72 9.11
CA ARG A 144 14.84 -6.06 9.12
C ARG A 144 15.35 -6.45 10.50
N LYS A 145 16.01 -5.53 11.22
CA LYS A 145 16.50 -5.80 12.60
C LYS A 145 15.35 -6.26 13.50
N GLN A 146 14.16 -5.73 13.25
CA GLN A 146 12.98 -5.93 14.08
C GLN A 146 12.26 -7.24 13.84
N VAL A 147 12.07 -7.63 12.58
CA VAL A 147 11.47 -8.94 12.26
C VAL A 147 12.31 -10.08 12.85
N ILE A 148 13.63 -9.90 12.93
CA ILE A 148 14.53 -10.87 13.53
C ILE A 148 14.37 -10.92 15.06
N GLN A 149 14.19 -9.78 15.73
CA GLN A 149 13.94 -9.73 17.18
C GLN A 149 12.55 -10.28 17.55
N ALA A 150 11.52 -9.96 16.76
CA ALA A 150 10.15 -10.46 16.96
C ALA A 150 10.04 -12.00 16.84
N LYS A 151 10.98 -12.65 16.14
CA LYS A 151 11.04 -14.12 15.99
C LYS A 151 11.17 -14.88 17.31
N TYR A 152 11.53 -14.18 18.41
CA TYR A 152 11.72 -14.76 19.73
C TYR A 152 10.66 -14.34 20.76
N GLN A 153 9.59 -13.67 20.32
CA GLN A 153 8.53 -13.22 21.23
C GLN A 153 7.60 -14.35 21.65
N ASN A 154 7.14 -14.25 22.90
CA ASN A 154 6.16 -15.13 23.51
C ASN A 154 4.81 -15.05 22.75
N LEU A 155 4.25 -16.21 22.38
CA LEU A 155 2.96 -16.32 21.70
C LEU A 155 1.78 -15.82 22.53
N ASP A 156 1.97 -15.60 23.84
CA ASP A 156 0.97 -15.05 24.74
C ASP A 156 0.37 -13.72 24.24
N HIS A 157 1.12 -12.93 23.45
CA HIS A 157 0.61 -11.68 22.87
C HIS A 157 -0.56 -11.90 21.89
N PHE A 158 -0.67 -13.08 21.27
CA PHE A 158 -1.79 -13.39 20.38
C PHE A 158 -3.02 -13.90 21.11
N ARG A 159 -2.87 -14.37 22.35
CA ARG A 159 -3.91 -15.11 23.06
C ARG A 159 -5.20 -14.31 23.21
N GLU A 160 -5.10 -13.09 23.71
CA GLU A 160 -6.27 -12.20 23.87
C GLU A 160 -7.02 -11.99 22.55
N HIS A 161 -6.28 -11.76 21.46
CA HIS A 161 -6.88 -11.48 20.15
C HIS A 161 -7.51 -12.73 19.51
N VAL A 162 -6.91 -13.89 19.73
CA VAL A 162 -7.48 -15.18 19.31
C VAL A 162 -8.71 -15.53 20.15
N ASP A 163 -8.69 -15.28 21.46
CA ASP A 163 -9.85 -15.50 22.33
C ASP A 163 -11.03 -14.59 21.90
N ASN A 164 -10.74 -13.32 21.58
CA ASN A 164 -11.75 -12.40 21.02
C ASN A 164 -12.28 -12.91 19.67
N LEU A 165 -11.43 -13.48 18.80
CA LEU A 165 -11.88 -14.09 17.54
C LEU A 165 -12.78 -15.29 17.79
N ILE A 166 -12.38 -16.20 18.67
CA ILE A 166 -13.14 -17.42 18.99
C ILE A 166 -14.51 -17.07 19.55
N ALA A 167 -14.63 -15.99 20.32
CA ALA A 167 -15.91 -15.51 20.83
C ALA A 167 -16.92 -15.11 19.74
N HIS A 168 -16.47 -14.85 18.50
CA HIS A 168 -17.35 -14.57 17.36
C HIS A 168 -17.79 -15.84 16.63
N LEU A 169 -17.15 -16.99 16.89
CA LEU A 169 -17.44 -18.22 16.18
C LEU A 169 -18.74 -18.83 16.73
N PRO A 170 -19.74 -19.06 15.88
CA PRO A 170 -20.95 -19.75 16.30
C PRO A 170 -20.64 -21.21 16.63
N LEU A 171 -21.37 -21.79 17.58
CA LEU A 171 -21.28 -23.22 17.89
C LEU A 171 -21.70 -24.08 16.68
N ASP A 172 -22.70 -23.61 15.92
CA ASP A 172 -23.22 -24.25 14.72
C ASP A 172 -23.54 -23.19 13.64
N GLY A 173 -23.26 -23.48 12.38
CA GLY A 173 -23.62 -22.64 11.22
C GLY A 173 -22.44 -22.24 10.34
N PHE A 174 -22.67 -21.25 9.48
CA PHE A 174 -21.66 -20.71 8.57
C PHE A 174 -21.28 -19.29 9.01
N ILE A 175 -19.98 -18.98 8.94
CA ILE A 175 -19.44 -17.65 9.20
C ILE A 175 -18.42 -17.29 8.14
N ASP A 176 -18.41 -16.02 7.75
CA ASP A 176 -17.34 -15.47 6.93
C ASP A 176 -16.17 -15.06 7.83
N LEU A 177 -15.08 -15.81 7.77
CA LEU A 177 -13.88 -15.56 8.57
C LEU A 177 -13.05 -14.39 8.04
N GLN A 178 -13.24 -13.97 6.78
CA GLN A 178 -12.40 -12.95 6.17
C GLN A 178 -12.47 -11.62 6.94
N PRO A 179 -13.65 -11.01 7.19
CA PRO A 179 -13.73 -9.79 8.00
C PRO A 179 -13.11 -9.95 9.40
N LEU A 180 -13.27 -11.13 10.02
CA LEU A 180 -12.72 -11.42 11.33
C LEU A 180 -11.19 -11.50 11.32
N PHE A 181 -10.57 -12.05 10.27
CA PHE A 181 -9.12 -12.05 10.11
C PHE A 181 -8.56 -10.65 9.85
N PHE A 182 -9.28 -9.79 9.13
CA PHE A 182 -8.89 -8.38 9.00
C PHE A 182 -8.95 -7.64 10.35
N ASN A 183 -9.95 -7.93 11.19
CA ASN A 183 -10.03 -7.39 12.54
C ASN A 183 -8.93 -7.95 13.46
N LEU A 184 -8.71 -9.27 13.44
CA LEU A 184 -7.66 -9.96 14.22
C LEU A 184 -6.28 -9.37 13.91
N THR A 185 -5.94 -9.25 12.63
CA THR A 185 -4.62 -8.77 12.20
C THR A 185 -4.44 -7.28 12.44
N LEU A 186 -5.53 -6.49 12.41
CA LEU A 186 -5.48 -5.11 12.86
C LEU A 186 -5.17 -5.06 14.36
N ASP A 187 -5.82 -5.89 15.15
CA ASP A 187 -5.68 -5.93 16.60
C ASP A 187 -4.30 -6.38 17.04
N THR A 188 -3.77 -7.46 16.46
CA THR A 188 -2.43 -7.97 16.76
C THR A 188 -1.34 -7.04 16.25
N THR A 189 -1.48 -6.48 15.05
CA THR A 189 -0.49 -5.54 14.52
C THR A 189 -0.48 -4.24 15.30
N THR A 190 -1.66 -3.70 15.66
CA THR A 190 -1.71 -2.49 16.48
C THR A 190 -1.13 -2.74 17.87
N ALA A 191 -1.45 -3.85 18.53
CA ALA A 191 -0.87 -4.21 19.83
C ALA A 191 0.66 -4.39 19.81
N LEU A 192 1.20 -4.88 18.69
CA LEU A 192 2.66 -4.98 18.50
C LEU A 192 3.31 -3.60 18.28
N LEU A 193 2.71 -2.74 17.44
CA LEU A 193 3.30 -1.46 17.02
C LEU A 193 3.07 -0.32 17.98
N PHE A 194 2.00 -0.41 18.75
CA PHE A 194 1.58 0.53 19.76
C PHE A 194 1.27 -0.42 20.91
N GLY A 195 1.90 -0.53 22.07
CA GLY A 195 1.62 -1.62 23.05
C GLY A 195 0.16 -1.86 23.57
N ARG A 196 -0.89 -1.47 22.85
CA ARG A 196 -2.31 -1.70 23.03
C ARG A 196 -3.02 -1.91 21.68
N SER A 197 -3.94 -2.86 21.66
CA SER A 197 -4.82 -3.11 20.51
C SER A 197 -5.87 -2.02 20.30
N VAL A 198 -6.35 -1.89 19.07
CA VAL A 198 -7.54 -1.07 18.76
C VAL A 198 -8.85 -1.82 19.02
N TYR A 199 -8.81 -3.11 19.34
CA TYR A 199 -9.98 -3.92 19.69
C TYR A 199 -11.08 -3.89 18.61
N SER A 200 -10.68 -3.98 17.35
CA SER A 200 -11.55 -4.09 16.17
C SER A 200 -12.42 -5.34 16.21
N LEU A 201 -11.96 -6.42 16.85
CA LEU A 201 -12.79 -7.60 17.14
C LEU A 201 -13.84 -7.33 18.23
N ARG A 202 -13.85 -6.19 18.92
CA ARG A 202 -14.85 -5.86 19.96
C ARG A 202 -15.68 -4.63 19.59
N ALA A 203 -15.77 -4.33 18.30
CA ALA A 203 -16.41 -3.13 17.76
C ALA A 203 -17.90 -2.98 18.13
N ASP A 204 -18.57 -4.09 18.42
CA ASP A 204 -19.98 -4.21 18.82
C ASP A 204 -20.18 -4.39 20.34
N ILE A 205 -19.09 -4.53 21.11
CA ILE A 205 -19.12 -4.78 22.55
C ILE A 205 -18.75 -3.49 23.31
N ASP A 206 -17.49 -3.07 23.23
CA ASP A 206 -16.92 -2.02 24.08
C ASP A 206 -15.70 -1.30 23.46
N GLN A 207 -15.56 -1.35 22.13
CA GLN A 207 -14.49 -0.61 21.46
C GLN A 207 -14.58 0.90 21.71
N ASP A 208 -13.45 1.50 22.10
CA ASP A 208 -13.32 2.95 22.23
C ASP A 208 -13.63 3.67 20.91
N ASN A 209 -14.28 4.83 20.99
CA ASN A 209 -14.71 5.56 19.81
C ASN A 209 -13.52 6.08 18.97
N GLU A 210 -12.39 6.46 19.56
CA GLU A 210 -11.19 6.85 18.81
C GLU A 210 -10.63 5.66 18.03
N ASN A 211 -10.59 4.48 18.65
CA ASN A 211 -10.14 3.24 18.01
C ASN A 211 -11.04 2.84 16.83
N LYS A 212 -12.37 2.96 17.01
CA LYS A 212 -13.34 2.68 15.94
C LYS A 212 -13.15 3.62 14.75
N VAL A 213 -13.05 4.93 15.02
CA VAL A 213 -12.79 5.94 13.98
C VAL A 213 -11.48 5.67 13.26
N PHE A 214 -10.44 5.23 13.98
CA PHE A 214 -9.17 4.85 13.37
C PHE A 214 -9.32 3.64 12.44
N ALA A 215 -9.94 2.55 12.88
CA ALA A 215 -10.13 1.34 12.07
C ALA A 215 -10.92 1.62 10.78
N GLU A 216 -12.03 2.34 10.88
CA GLU A 216 -12.86 2.74 9.74
C GLU A 216 -12.12 3.69 8.78
N SER A 217 -11.39 4.65 9.34
CA SER A 217 -10.58 5.60 8.56
C SER A 217 -9.44 4.89 7.85
N PHE A 218 -8.80 3.91 8.48
CA PHE A 218 -7.71 3.15 7.87
C PHE A 218 -8.22 2.34 6.68
N ASN A 219 -9.36 1.63 6.80
CA ASN A 219 -10.01 0.96 5.67
C ASN A 219 -10.36 1.93 4.53
N THR A 220 -10.99 3.06 4.86
CA THR A 220 -11.36 4.09 3.87
C THR A 220 -10.14 4.66 3.14
N ALA A 221 -9.03 4.86 3.86
CA ALA A 221 -7.79 5.33 3.28
C ALA A 221 -7.18 4.31 2.31
N LEU A 222 -7.12 3.03 2.71
CA LEU A 222 -6.60 1.95 1.84
C LEU A 222 -7.43 1.75 0.58
N GLU A 223 -8.76 1.80 0.68
CA GLU A 223 -9.61 1.80 -0.52
C GLU A 223 -9.30 2.98 -1.44
N GLY A 224 -9.08 4.16 -0.87
CA GLY A 224 -8.72 5.35 -1.63
C GLY A 224 -7.37 5.22 -2.32
N LEU A 225 -6.38 4.63 -1.66
CA LEU A 225 -5.09 4.29 -2.26
C LEU A 225 -5.24 3.29 -3.41
N ALA A 226 -6.03 2.24 -3.22
CA ALA A 226 -6.30 1.25 -4.27
C ALA A 226 -6.99 1.89 -5.49
N LYS A 227 -7.96 2.79 -5.28
CA LYS A 227 -8.62 3.55 -6.36
C LYS A 227 -7.62 4.48 -7.07
N ARG A 228 -6.70 5.12 -6.35
CA ARG A 228 -5.60 5.93 -6.93
C ARG A 228 -4.64 5.10 -7.78
N PHE A 229 -4.30 3.87 -7.36
CA PHE A 229 -3.48 2.96 -8.17
C PHE A 229 -4.14 2.60 -9.50
N ARG A 230 -5.44 2.28 -9.49
CA ARG A 230 -6.17 1.87 -10.70
C ARG A 230 -6.25 2.96 -11.79
N ILE A 231 -6.05 4.22 -11.42
CA ILE A 231 -6.06 5.35 -12.36
C ILE A 231 -4.67 5.98 -12.56
N ALA A 232 -3.62 5.37 -12.02
CA ALA A 232 -2.26 5.86 -12.19
C ALA A 232 -1.93 6.01 -13.69
N PRO A 233 -1.28 7.12 -14.11
CA PRO A 233 -0.63 8.16 -13.30
C PRO A 233 -1.56 9.30 -12.83
N TRP A 234 -2.86 9.25 -13.12
CA TRP A 234 -3.83 10.32 -12.82
C TRP A 234 -4.40 10.24 -11.40
N HIS A 235 -3.68 9.63 -10.48
CA HIS A 235 -4.09 9.48 -9.08
C HIS A 235 -4.51 10.81 -8.42
N PHE A 236 -4.00 11.94 -8.89
CA PHE A 236 -4.35 13.27 -8.40
C PHE A 236 -5.81 13.64 -8.68
N LEU A 237 -6.47 13.03 -9.67
CA LEU A 237 -7.89 13.20 -9.94
C LEU A 237 -8.77 12.55 -8.87
N TYR A 238 -8.26 11.52 -8.18
CA TYR A 238 -8.97 10.87 -7.08
C TYR A 238 -8.55 11.46 -5.73
N SER A 239 -9.33 12.43 -5.26
CA SER A 239 -9.18 13.03 -3.93
C SER A 239 -10.55 13.43 -3.39
N PRO A 240 -11.41 12.47 -3.00
CA PRO A 240 -12.66 12.80 -2.32
C PRO A 240 -12.38 13.29 -0.89
N ARG A 241 -13.33 14.04 -0.30
CA ARG A 241 -13.21 14.51 1.09
C ARG A 241 -13.08 13.37 2.09
N SER A 242 -13.80 12.26 1.88
CA SER A 242 -13.73 11.06 2.72
C SER A 242 -12.32 10.49 2.81
N PHE A 243 -11.62 10.35 1.67
CA PHE A 243 -10.23 9.88 1.63
C PHE A 243 -9.28 10.81 2.40
N ARG A 244 -9.37 12.13 2.18
CA ARG A 244 -8.51 13.09 2.89
C ARG A 244 -8.76 13.08 4.40
N GLN A 245 -10.01 13.02 4.81
CA GLN A 245 -10.38 12.96 6.22
C GLN A 245 -9.91 11.66 6.87
N ALA A 246 -10.04 10.54 6.15
CA ALA A 246 -9.55 9.24 6.58
C ALA A 246 -8.03 9.24 6.81
N CYS A 247 -7.23 9.76 5.86
CA CYS A 247 -5.79 9.92 6.05
C CYS A 247 -5.46 10.81 7.26
N PHE A 248 -6.17 11.94 7.43
CA PHE A 248 -5.98 12.83 8.57
C PHE A 248 -6.27 12.14 9.91
N ASN A 249 -7.38 11.39 10.01
CA ASN A 249 -7.74 10.69 11.23
C ASN A 249 -6.70 9.62 11.61
N VAL A 250 -6.19 8.88 10.61
CA VAL A 250 -5.12 7.90 10.80
C VAL A 250 -3.84 8.57 11.30
N HIS A 251 -3.41 9.67 10.66
CA HIS A 251 -2.22 10.42 11.09
C HIS A 251 -2.38 10.94 12.52
N ARG A 252 -3.52 11.57 12.81
CA ARG A 252 -3.82 12.11 14.14
C ARG A 252 -3.76 11.03 15.22
N PHE A 253 -4.35 9.86 14.98
CA PHE A 253 -4.36 8.76 15.93
C PHE A 253 -2.93 8.30 16.27
N VAL A 254 -2.11 8.06 15.24
CA VAL A 254 -0.72 7.60 15.44
C VAL A 254 0.14 8.69 16.09
N GLU A 255 -0.02 9.96 15.71
CA GLU A 255 0.70 11.08 16.34
C GLU A 255 0.33 11.25 17.82
N GLN A 256 -0.96 11.15 18.15
CA GLN A 256 -1.42 11.18 19.54
C GLN A 256 -0.85 10.00 20.33
N TYR A 257 -0.77 8.82 19.73
CA TYR A 257 -0.14 7.66 20.36
C TYR A 257 1.34 7.92 20.65
N ILE A 258 2.09 8.45 19.68
CA ILE A 258 3.50 8.79 19.85
C ILE A 258 3.70 9.80 20.99
N GLN A 259 2.85 10.84 21.05
CA GLN A 259 2.91 11.87 22.09
C GLN A 259 2.57 11.32 23.47
N LYS A 260 1.47 10.56 23.62
CA LYS A 260 1.05 9.98 24.92
C LYS A 260 2.10 9.05 25.52
N ARG A 261 2.93 8.44 24.69
CA ARG A 261 3.95 7.47 25.11
C ARG A 261 5.32 8.08 25.33
N ASN A 262 5.51 9.39 25.11
CA ASN A 262 6.80 10.06 25.22
C ASN A 262 7.94 9.24 24.58
N LEU A 263 7.70 8.63 23.41
CA LEU A 263 8.67 7.72 22.78
C LEU A 263 10.01 8.37 22.41
N LYS A 264 10.14 9.69 22.59
CA LYS A 264 11.37 10.46 22.44
C LYS A 264 12.04 10.85 23.77
N ASP A 265 11.34 10.81 24.90
CA ASP A 265 11.85 11.17 26.24
C ASP A 265 12.08 9.89 27.08
N GLN A 266 13.35 9.53 27.25
CA GLN A 266 13.88 8.24 27.74
C GLN A 266 13.67 7.90 29.23
N THR A 267 12.56 8.28 29.89
CA THR A 267 12.55 8.29 31.38
C THR A 267 11.85 7.14 32.10
N GLU A 268 11.25 6.16 31.45
CA GLU A 268 10.50 5.14 32.19
C GLU A 268 10.78 3.70 31.70
N GLY A 269 11.50 2.95 32.54
CA GLY A 269 11.87 1.55 32.31
C GLY A 269 10.66 0.63 32.41
N PHE A 270 10.33 -0.06 31.32
CA PHE A 270 9.19 -0.99 31.25
C PHE A 270 9.43 -2.11 30.20
N GLY A 271 8.66 -3.19 30.33
CA GLY A 271 8.93 -4.58 29.89
C GLY A 271 9.56 -4.85 28.51
N GLU A 272 10.46 -5.85 28.50
CA GLU A 272 11.56 -6.04 27.53
C GLU A 272 11.16 -6.41 26.08
N ASP A 273 10.02 -7.04 25.82
CA ASP A 273 9.87 -7.77 24.54
C ASP A 273 9.14 -7.01 23.41
N THR A 274 8.04 -6.31 23.69
CA THR A 274 7.23 -5.62 22.64
C THR A 274 7.70 -4.18 22.38
N TYR A 275 8.37 -3.55 23.36
CA TYR A 275 8.75 -2.14 23.28
C TYR A 275 10.07 -1.87 22.53
N GLY A 276 10.91 -2.89 22.32
CA GLY A 276 12.17 -2.74 21.56
C GLY A 276 11.96 -2.25 20.13
N PHE A 277 10.89 -2.72 19.46
CA PHE A 277 10.54 -2.32 18.10
C PHE A 277 10.32 -0.82 17.97
N ILE A 278 9.39 -0.29 18.77
CA ILE A 278 8.94 1.09 18.67
C ILE A 278 10.06 2.03 19.12
N HIS A 279 10.79 1.67 20.18
CA HIS A 279 11.86 2.49 20.71
C HIS A 279 12.99 2.66 19.71
N GLN A 280 13.45 1.58 19.08
CA GLN A 280 14.52 1.67 18.09
C GLN A 280 14.08 2.42 16.83
N VAL A 281 12.83 2.23 16.37
CA VAL A 281 12.29 3.05 15.27
C VAL A 281 12.21 4.53 15.68
N ALA A 282 11.86 4.83 16.94
CA ALA A 282 11.81 6.19 17.46
C ALA A 282 13.19 6.84 17.59
N GLU A 283 14.21 6.08 18.01
CA GLU A 283 15.61 6.52 18.08
C GLU A 283 16.21 6.82 16.71
N GLU A 284 15.92 5.97 15.72
CA GLU A 284 16.37 6.17 14.33
C GLU A 284 15.53 7.25 13.60
N SER A 285 14.41 7.72 14.17
CA SER A 285 13.53 8.74 13.56
C SER A 285 13.81 10.16 14.05
N GLU A 286 14.11 11.08 13.13
CA GLU A 286 14.47 12.46 13.46
C GLU A 286 13.31 13.21 14.15
N ASN A 287 12.08 12.97 13.70
CA ASN A 287 10.91 13.71 14.17
C ASN A 287 9.65 12.82 14.25
N THR A 288 8.60 13.32 14.90
CA THR A 288 7.33 12.60 15.12
C THR A 288 6.69 12.17 13.80
N LYS A 289 6.84 12.96 12.74
CA LYS A 289 6.27 12.65 11.42
C LYS A 289 6.96 11.45 10.78
N GLU A 290 8.29 11.37 10.87
CA GLU A 290 9.05 10.24 10.37
C GLU A 290 8.70 8.95 11.12
N LEU A 291 8.65 9.00 12.45
CA LEU A 291 8.22 7.87 13.27
C LEU A 291 6.81 7.40 12.89
N ARG A 292 5.87 8.33 12.75
CA ARG A 292 4.50 8.04 12.28
C ARG A 292 4.52 7.35 10.91
N ASP A 293 5.28 7.88 9.95
CA ASP A 293 5.35 7.32 8.61
C ASP A 293 5.89 5.88 8.65
N GLN A 294 6.96 5.61 9.42
CA GLN A 294 7.50 4.26 9.58
C GLN A 294 6.49 3.29 10.22
N LEU A 295 5.82 3.69 11.31
CA LEU A 295 4.81 2.88 11.98
C LEU A 295 3.64 2.52 11.04
N LEU A 296 3.18 3.47 10.21
CA LEU A 296 2.12 3.22 9.24
C LEU A 296 2.54 2.26 8.12
N ASN A 297 3.81 2.31 7.69
CA ASN A 297 4.34 1.34 6.73
C ASN A 297 4.32 -0.08 7.31
N VAL A 298 4.68 -0.26 8.59
CA VAL A 298 4.63 -1.59 9.22
C VAL A 298 3.20 -2.06 9.43
N LEU A 299 2.30 -1.17 9.87
CA LEU A 299 0.89 -1.49 10.07
C LEU A 299 0.24 -2.01 8.78
N LEU A 300 0.50 -1.33 7.65
CA LEU A 300 0.00 -1.77 6.35
C LEU A 300 0.51 -3.17 5.99
N ALA A 301 1.81 -3.42 6.20
CA ALA A 301 2.42 -4.69 5.86
C ALA A 301 1.86 -5.85 6.69
N GLY A 302 1.71 -5.64 8.01
CA GLY A 302 1.30 -6.68 8.95
C GLY A 302 -0.19 -7.06 8.88
N ARG A 303 -1.07 -6.10 8.52
CA ARG A 303 -2.51 -6.30 8.55
C ARG A 303 -3.05 -7.10 7.36
N ASP A 304 -3.09 -6.48 6.18
CA ASP A 304 -3.86 -6.99 5.03
C ASP A 304 -3.26 -8.29 4.47
N THR A 305 -1.93 -8.39 4.42
CA THR A 305 -1.25 -9.57 3.86
C THR A 305 -1.48 -10.81 4.73
N THR A 306 -1.39 -10.67 6.05
CA THR A 306 -1.66 -11.74 7.02
C THR A 306 -3.14 -12.13 7.00
N ALA A 307 -4.05 -11.16 6.96
CA ALA A 307 -5.49 -11.42 6.92
C ALA A 307 -5.88 -12.24 5.69
N CYS A 308 -5.35 -11.86 4.52
CA CYS A 308 -5.57 -12.58 3.28
C CYS A 308 -4.97 -13.98 3.35
N CYS A 309 -3.75 -14.14 3.88
CA CYS A 309 -3.11 -15.45 4.05
C CYS A 309 -3.97 -16.40 4.90
N LEU A 310 -4.46 -15.92 6.05
CA LEU A 310 -5.35 -16.68 6.92
C LEU A 310 -6.66 -17.05 6.20
N SER A 311 -7.27 -16.10 5.49
CA SER A 311 -8.52 -16.30 4.74
C SER A 311 -8.39 -17.31 3.60
N TRP A 312 -7.19 -17.50 3.04
CA TRP A 312 -6.94 -18.50 2.01
C TRP A 312 -6.55 -19.86 2.57
N THR A 313 -6.04 -19.89 3.80
CA THR A 313 -5.55 -21.11 4.46
C THR A 313 -6.68 -21.88 5.14
N LEU A 314 -7.69 -21.17 5.65
CA LEU A 314 -8.84 -21.69 6.39
C LEU A 314 -10.12 -21.51 5.58
#